data_AF-A0A7J6KWQ8-F1
#
_entry.id   AF-A0A7J6KWQ8-F1
#
_cell.length_a   1.000
_cell.length_b   1.000
_cell.length_c   1.000
_cell.angle_alpha   90.00
_cell.angle_beta   90.00
_cell.angle_gamma   90.00
#
_symmetry.space_group_name_H-M   'P 1'
#
loop_
_entity.id
_entity.type
_entity.pdbx_description
1 polymer ?
#
loop_
_entity_poly.entity_id
_entity_poly.type
_entity_poly.pdbx_seq_one_letter_code
_entity_poly.pdbx_strand_id
1 'polypeptide(L)'
;MRKITLLSSLRQGSSTSAEAPLTTTPSVPPGLGGPVKGPGAGDRSVPEGVVRKTVKLLAGRGGNIRLGKFLSEYEKKFGSSFVARDYGFGCLRLALLSLPGVTLTTDRVWLWSCRSCGMIPDPATGLCKCETV
;
A
#
# COMPACT_ATOMS: atom_id res chain seq x y z
N MET A 1 -9.69 -55.80 25.17
CA MET A 1 -8.68 -55.13 24.33
C MET A 1 -9.13 -53.69 24.07
N ARG A 2 -8.19 -52.74 24.23
CA ARG A 2 -8.19 -51.31 23.82
C ARG A 2 -9.18 -50.34 24.51
N LYS A 3 -8.61 -49.69 25.54
CA LYS A 3 -8.86 -48.31 25.99
C LYS A 3 -8.85 -47.33 24.80
N ILE A 4 -9.75 -46.34 24.80
CA ILE A 4 -9.44 -44.98 24.34
C ILE A 4 -10.08 -43.98 25.31
N THR A 5 -9.23 -43.09 25.80
CA THR A 5 -9.45 -41.95 26.71
C THR A 5 -9.56 -40.67 25.89
N LEU A 6 -10.57 -39.81 26.12
CA LEU A 6 -10.58 -38.38 25.75
C LEU A 6 -11.67 -37.68 26.58
N LEU A 7 -11.55 -36.44 27.06
CA LEU A 7 -10.46 -35.67 27.66
C LEU A 7 -11.20 -34.56 28.44
N SER A 8 -10.79 -34.31 29.67
CA SER A 8 -11.56 -33.60 30.69
C SER A 8 -11.69 -32.08 30.47
N SER A 9 -12.84 -31.60 30.94
CA SER A 9 -13.30 -30.21 31.10
C SER A 9 -12.30 -29.21 31.65
N LEU A 10 -12.43 -28.00 31.09
CA LEU A 10 -12.35 -26.66 31.70
C LEU A 10 -11.57 -26.52 33.02
N ARG A 11 -10.36 -25.95 32.92
CA ARG A 11 -9.71 -25.26 34.02
C ARG A 11 -10.36 -23.89 34.23
N GLN A 12 -11.10 -23.76 35.33
CA GLN A 12 -11.32 -22.50 36.03
C GLN A 12 -10.00 -22.05 36.68
N GLY A 13 -9.67 -20.78 36.52
CA GLY A 13 -8.59 -20.11 37.23
C GLY A 13 -9.11 -18.80 37.80
N SER A 14 -9.54 -18.84 39.05
CA SER A 14 -9.69 -17.66 39.91
C SER A 14 -8.31 -17.27 40.43
N SER A 15 -8.00 -15.97 40.49
CA SER A 15 -7.21 -15.39 41.60
C SER A 15 -7.24 -13.87 41.54
N THR A 16 -7.75 -13.32 42.63
CA THR A 16 -7.66 -11.94 43.10
C THR A 16 -6.23 -11.54 43.47
N SER A 17 -5.97 -10.23 43.40
CA SER A 17 -5.39 -9.40 44.47
C SER A 17 -4.20 -8.54 44.04
N ALA A 18 -4.40 -7.24 44.30
CA ALA A 18 -3.48 -6.15 44.64
C ALA A 18 -1.95 -6.32 44.43
N GLU A 19 -1.35 -5.33 43.77
CA GLU A 19 -0.36 -4.41 44.38
C GLU A 19 0.05 -3.31 43.38
N ALA A 20 0.01 -2.05 43.81
CA ALA A 20 0.84 -0.99 43.24
C ALA A 20 2.19 -1.06 43.98
N PRO A 21 3.33 -0.71 43.36
CA PRO A 21 3.78 0.68 43.49
C PRO A 21 4.75 1.23 42.40
N LEU A 22 4.87 2.57 42.42
CA LEU A 22 6.05 3.40 42.14
C LEU A 22 6.67 3.47 40.73
N THR A 23 6.61 4.71 40.21
CA THR A 23 7.75 5.49 39.71
C THR A 23 8.61 4.85 38.61
N THR A 24 8.49 5.39 37.40
CA THR A 24 9.61 5.99 36.66
C THR A 24 9.04 6.71 35.44
N THR A 25 8.96 8.03 35.51
CA THR A 25 8.84 8.88 34.33
C THR A 25 10.16 8.77 33.56
N PRO A 26 10.21 8.27 32.31
CA PRO A 26 11.39 8.49 31.50
C PRO A 26 11.42 9.97 31.10
N SER A 27 12.37 10.68 31.71
CA SER A 27 12.84 12.00 31.31
C SER A 27 13.06 12.03 29.80
N VAL A 28 12.25 12.82 29.08
CA VAL A 28 12.48 13.12 27.67
C VAL A 28 13.64 14.15 27.62
N PRO A 29 14.77 13.85 26.95
CA PRO A 29 15.80 14.85 26.74
C PRO A 29 15.29 15.94 25.78
N PRO A 30 15.52 17.23 26.05
CA PRO A 30 15.31 18.28 25.07
C PRO A 30 16.47 18.23 24.07
N GLY A 31 16.32 17.39 23.05
CA GLY A 31 17.34 17.16 22.03
C GLY A 31 16.77 17.33 20.63
N LEU A 32 16.84 18.55 20.12
CA LEU A 32 17.05 18.86 18.70
C LEU A 32 16.23 18.02 17.69
N GLY A 33 14.91 18.05 17.82
CA GLY A 33 14.02 17.74 16.71
C GLY A 33 14.02 18.92 15.74
N GLY A 34 14.94 18.89 14.77
CA GLY A 34 14.94 19.84 13.64
C GLY A 34 13.55 19.90 12.99
N PRO A 35 13.25 20.98 12.22
CA PRO A 35 11.94 21.16 11.64
C PRO A 35 11.54 19.90 10.91
N VAL A 36 10.45 19.26 11.34
CA VAL A 36 9.79 18.23 10.56
C VAL A 36 9.36 18.95 9.30
N LYS A 37 10.21 18.88 8.28
CA LYS A 37 9.97 19.40 6.95
C LYS A 37 8.81 18.58 6.43
N GLY A 38 7.60 19.00 6.78
CA GLY A 38 6.40 18.59 6.07
C GLY A 38 6.71 18.78 4.59
N PRO A 39 6.33 17.82 3.72
CA PRO A 39 6.63 17.96 2.32
C PRO A 39 6.06 19.31 1.90
N GLY A 40 6.96 20.21 1.52
CA GLY A 40 6.58 21.48 0.92
C GLY A 40 5.61 21.20 -0.22
N ALA A 41 4.88 22.22 -0.64
CA ALA A 41 4.08 22.20 -1.85
C ALA A 41 4.98 22.00 -3.09
N GLY A 42 5.66 20.86 -3.19
CA GLY A 42 6.30 20.34 -4.37
C GLY A 42 5.21 19.67 -5.18
N ASP A 43 5.20 19.98 -6.47
CA ASP A 43 4.33 19.38 -7.47
C ASP A 43 4.14 17.88 -7.20
N ARG A 44 2.91 17.49 -6.85
CA ARG A 44 2.53 16.09 -6.67
C ARG A 44 2.53 15.43 -8.04
N SER A 45 3.69 14.95 -8.47
CA SER A 45 3.87 14.40 -9.79
C SER A 45 4.62 13.08 -9.69
N VAL A 46 4.01 12.04 -10.26
CA VAL A 46 4.67 10.73 -10.39
C VAL A 46 5.43 10.72 -11.71
N PRO A 47 6.75 10.42 -11.71
CA PRO A 47 7.54 10.44 -12.93
C PRO A 47 7.01 9.43 -13.95
N GLU A 48 7.06 9.79 -15.23
CA GLU A 48 6.48 9.02 -16.33
C GLU A 48 7.00 7.58 -16.39
N GLY A 49 8.28 7.36 -16.05
CA GLY A 49 8.87 6.02 -15.96
C GLY A 49 8.17 5.11 -14.93
N VAL A 50 7.70 5.67 -13.83
CA VAL A 50 6.94 4.94 -12.79
C VAL A 50 5.51 4.67 -13.25
N VAL A 51 4.89 5.60 -13.99
CA VAL A 51 3.59 5.39 -14.65
C VAL A 51 3.67 4.19 -15.59
N ARG A 52 4.63 4.20 -16.52
CA ARG A 52 4.86 3.11 -17.49
C ARG A 52 5.10 1.77 -16.83
N LYS A 53 5.94 1.73 -15.79
CA LYS A 53 6.20 0.52 -14.99
C LYS A 53 4.91 0.01 -14.33
N THR A 54 4.11 0.91 -13.75
CA THR A 54 2.87 0.55 -13.07
C THR A 54 1.84 -0.03 -14.04
N VAL A 55 1.64 0.62 -15.19
CA VAL A 55 0.73 0.13 -16.24
C VAL A 55 1.21 -1.23 -16.76
N LYS A 56 2.52 -1.38 -17.04
CA LYS A 56 3.11 -2.65 -17.51
C LYS A 56 3.02 -3.78 -16.47
N LEU A 57 3.04 -3.46 -15.19
CA LEU A 57 2.81 -4.43 -14.12
C LEU A 57 1.35 -4.91 -14.14
N LEU A 58 0.40 -3.97 -14.15
CA LEU A 58 -1.03 -4.27 -14.13
C LEU A 58 -1.48 -5.02 -15.39
N ALA A 59 -1.06 -4.58 -16.58
CA ALA A 59 -1.35 -5.25 -17.85
C ALA A 59 -0.86 -6.70 -17.85
N GLY A 60 0.34 -6.96 -17.32
CA GLY A 60 0.91 -8.31 -17.20
C GLY A 60 0.25 -9.22 -16.15
N ARG A 61 -0.65 -8.68 -15.30
CA ARG A 61 -1.39 -9.43 -14.27
C ARG A 61 -2.89 -9.49 -14.55
N GLY A 62 -3.30 -9.28 -15.80
CA GLY A 62 -4.72 -9.31 -16.19
C GLY A 62 -5.48 -8.04 -15.81
N GLY A 63 -4.79 -6.91 -15.74
CA GLY A 63 -5.38 -5.59 -15.50
C GLY A 63 -5.74 -5.30 -14.04
N ASN A 64 -5.45 -6.20 -13.09
CA ASN A 64 -5.71 -5.95 -11.67
C ASN A 64 -4.73 -6.67 -10.73
N ILE A 65 -4.41 -6.02 -9.59
CA ILE A 65 -3.52 -6.54 -8.55
C ILE A 65 -4.08 -6.14 -7.17
N ARG A 66 -3.96 -7.01 -6.16
CA ARG A 66 -4.28 -6.63 -4.78
C ARG A 66 -3.32 -5.56 -4.29
N LEU A 67 -3.85 -4.49 -3.69
CA LEU A 67 -3.06 -3.36 -3.20
C LEU A 67 -1.96 -3.80 -2.22
N GLY A 68 -2.26 -4.73 -1.32
CA GLY A 68 -1.27 -5.29 -0.38
C GLY A 68 -0.14 -6.09 -1.05
N LYS A 69 -0.32 -6.56 -2.29
CA LYS A 69 0.72 -7.23 -3.08
C LYS A 69 1.41 -6.31 -4.10
N PHE A 70 0.88 -5.11 -4.31
CA PHE A 70 1.36 -4.20 -5.35
C PHE A 70 2.85 -3.88 -5.20
N LEU A 71 3.28 -3.46 -4.00
CA LEU A 71 4.67 -3.09 -3.74
C LEU A 71 5.63 -4.27 -3.97
N SER A 72 5.30 -5.45 -3.44
CA SER A 72 6.12 -6.66 -3.60
C SER A 72 6.21 -7.10 -5.05
N GLU A 73 5.12 -7.03 -5.81
CA GLU A 73 5.09 -7.38 -7.24
C GLU A 73 5.85 -6.34 -8.10
N TYR A 74 5.74 -5.06 -7.75
CA TYR A 74 6.45 -3.98 -8.43
C TYR A 74 7.96 -4.09 -8.22
N GLU A 75 8.39 -4.30 -6.98
CA GLU A 75 9.80 -4.49 -6.63
C GLU A 75 10.37 -5.76 -7.28
N LYS A 76 9.64 -6.87 -7.22
CA LYS A 76 10.05 -8.12 -7.87
C LYS A 76 10.24 -7.98 -9.38
N LYS A 77 9.43 -7.15 -10.05
CA LYS A 77 9.47 -6.99 -11.50
C LYS A 77 10.50 -5.96 -11.97
N PHE A 78 10.74 -4.90 -11.20
CA PHE A 78 11.57 -3.76 -11.63
C PHE A 78 12.81 -3.52 -10.77
N GLY A 79 13.05 -4.33 -9.73
CA GLY A 79 14.17 -4.17 -8.80
C GLY A 79 14.20 -2.82 -8.07
N SER A 80 13.06 -2.12 -8.03
CA SER A 80 12.92 -0.79 -7.44
C SER A 80 11.62 -0.71 -6.66
N SER A 81 11.66 -0.13 -5.47
CA SER A 81 10.47 0.04 -4.63
C SER A 81 9.69 1.29 -5.04
N PHE A 82 8.36 1.22 -4.98
CA PHE A 82 7.49 2.37 -5.20
C PHE A 82 7.30 3.12 -3.88
N VAL A 83 7.79 4.36 -3.80
CA VAL A 83 7.75 5.16 -2.57
C VAL A 83 6.89 6.40 -2.80
N ALA A 84 5.65 6.38 -2.30
CA ALA A 84 4.68 7.46 -2.51
C ALA A 84 5.17 8.83 -2.00
N ARG A 85 5.97 8.83 -0.92
CA ARG A 85 6.52 10.05 -0.31
C ARG A 85 7.50 10.78 -1.24
N ASP A 86 8.25 10.04 -2.06
CA ASP A 86 9.20 10.62 -3.01
C ASP A 86 8.50 11.42 -4.11
N TYR A 87 7.21 11.15 -4.33
CA TYR A 87 6.37 11.84 -5.31
C TYR A 87 5.43 12.87 -4.66
N GLY A 88 5.61 13.19 -3.36
CA GLY A 88 4.79 14.17 -2.65
C GLY A 88 3.43 13.67 -2.14
N PHE A 89 3.20 12.35 -2.11
CA PHE A 89 1.95 11.77 -1.59
C PHE A 89 2.14 11.18 -0.18
N GLY A 90 1.15 11.40 0.69
CA GLY A 90 1.15 10.87 2.04
C GLY A 90 0.94 9.35 2.13
N CYS A 91 0.34 8.74 1.11
CA CYS A 91 0.01 7.31 1.09
C CYS A 91 0.09 6.71 -0.32
N LEU A 92 0.36 5.40 -0.41
CA LEU A 92 0.39 4.64 -1.68
C LEU A 92 -0.88 4.80 -2.50
N ARG A 93 -2.06 4.74 -1.87
CA ARG A 93 -3.35 4.88 -2.58
C ARG A 93 -3.46 6.20 -3.33
N LEU A 94 -3.05 7.31 -2.71
CA LEU A 94 -3.09 8.63 -3.34
C LEU A 94 -2.13 8.71 -4.54
N ALA A 95 -0.94 8.13 -4.41
CA ALA A 95 0.05 8.09 -5.49
C ALA A 95 -0.38 7.18 -6.65
N LEU A 96 -1.18 6.15 -6.41
CA LEU A 96 -1.72 5.29 -7.48
C LEU A 96 -2.95 5.93 -8.15
N LEU A 97 -3.78 6.66 -7.41
CA LEU A 97 -4.93 7.40 -7.97
C LEU A 97 -4.51 8.58 -8.85
N SER A 98 -3.32 9.13 -8.64
CA SER A 98 -2.78 10.20 -9.49
C SER A 98 -2.23 9.68 -10.83
N LEU A 99 -2.09 8.36 -11.00
CA LEU A 99 -1.57 7.78 -12.24
C LEU A 99 -2.66 7.75 -13.31
N PRO A 100 -2.36 8.22 -14.54
CA PRO A 100 -3.27 8.11 -15.65
C PRO A 100 -3.53 6.63 -15.95
N GLY A 101 -4.81 6.31 -16.04
CA GLY A 101 -5.32 5.00 -16.35
C GLY A 101 -5.23 3.95 -15.25
N VAL A 102 -4.94 4.34 -14.01
CA VAL A 102 -5.07 3.47 -12.85
C VAL A 102 -6.32 3.88 -12.06
N THR A 103 -7.08 2.90 -11.60
CA THR A 103 -8.18 3.10 -10.66
C THR A 103 -8.04 2.17 -9.46
N LEU A 104 -8.59 2.56 -8.32
CA LEU A 104 -8.49 1.81 -7.08
C LEU A 104 -9.86 1.40 -6.58
N THR A 105 -9.95 0.19 -6.04
CA THR A 105 -11.02 -0.23 -5.14
C THR A 105 -10.45 -0.45 -3.75
N THR A 106 -11.28 -0.86 -2.78
CA THR A 106 -10.89 -1.04 -1.37
C THR A 106 -9.64 -1.90 -1.21
N ASP A 107 -9.51 -3.01 -1.95
CA ASP A 107 -8.38 -3.94 -1.84
C ASP A 107 -7.55 -4.10 -3.12
N ARG A 108 -7.92 -3.45 -4.24
CA ARG A 108 -7.28 -3.69 -5.54
C ARG A 108 -6.91 -2.41 -6.29
N VAL A 109 -5.86 -2.57 -7.08
CA VAL A 109 -5.40 -1.64 -8.10
C VAL A 109 -5.82 -2.21 -9.43
N TRP A 110 -6.54 -1.43 -10.21
CA TRP A 110 -7.04 -1.78 -11.53
C TRP A 110 -6.40 -0.88 -12.56
N LEU A 111 -6.12 -1.44 -13.72
CA LEU A 111 -5.89 -0.67 -14.91
C LEU A 111 -7.26 -0.34 -15.49
N TRP A 112 -7.58 0.96 -15.58
CA TRP A 112 -8.83 1.36 -16.21
C TRP A 112 -8.85 0.88 -17.65
N SER A 113 -10.02 0.56 -18.17
CA SER A 113 -10.24 0.41 -19.59
C SER A 113 -10.98 1.65 -20.08
N CYS A 114 -10.58 2.11 -21.26
CA CYS A 114 -11.17 3.28 -21.89
C CYS A 114 -12.64 3.00 -22.18
N ARG A 115 -13.53 3.76 -21.56
CA ARG A 115 -14.98 3.51 -21.66
C ARG A 115 -15.52 3.69 -23.09
N SER A 116 -14.88 4.55 -23.88
CA SER A 116 -15.27 4.87 -25.26
C SER A 116 -14.91 3.78 -26.27
N CYS A 117 -13.86 2.98 -26.02
CA CYS A 117 -13.40 1.98 -27.00
C CYS A 117 -13.05 0.61 -26.39
N GLY A 118 -13.26 0.41 -25.09
CA GLY A 118 -13.00 -0.84 -24.38
C GLY A 118 -11.52 -1.23 -24.27
N MET A 119 -10.60 -0.45 -24.84
CA MET A 119 -9.17 -0.77 -24.90
C MET A 119 -8.47 -0.40 -23.58
N ILE A 120 -7.45 -1.19 -23.26
CA ILE A 120 -6.51 -0.91 -22.17
C ILE A 120 -5.63 0.29 -22.59
N PRO A 121 -5.36 1.27 -21.70
CA PRO A 121 -4.47 2.38 -21.98
C PRO A 121 -3.08 1.91 -22.42
N ASP A 122 -2.46 2.68 -23.31
CA ASP A 122 -1.15 2.33 -23.84
C ASP A 122 -0.12 2.25 -22.70
N PRO A 123 0.68 1.18 -22.59
CA PRO A 123 1.64 1.01 -21.51
C PRO A 123 2.79 2.03 -21.55
N ALA A 124 2.98 2.74 -22.66
CA ALA A 124 3.94 3.82 -22.78
C ALA A 124 3.36 5.16 -22.27
N THR A 125 2.08 5.45 -22.45
CA THR A 125 1.54 6.78 -22.13
C THR A 125 0.56 6.78 -20.96
N GLY A 126 0.01 5.63 -20.58
CA GLY A 126 -1.12 5.54 -19.64
C GLY A 126 -2.42 6.14 -20.18
N LEU A 127 -2.42 6.58 -21.44
CA LEU A 127 -3.55 7.23 -22.09
C LEU A 127 -4.22 6.29 -23.09
N CYS A 128 -5.52 6.52 -23.28
CA CYS A 128 -6.30 5.83 -24.29
C CYS A 128 -6.07 6.47 -25.67
N LYS A 129 -5.76 5.66 -26.70
CA LYS A 129 -5.61 6.14 -28.09
C LYS A 129 -6.91 6.68 -28.72
N CYS A 130 -8.03 6.46 -28.07
CA CYS A 130 -9.35 6.85 -28.56
C CYS A 130 -9.68 8.33 -28.23
N GLU A 131 -8.83 9.01 -27.46
CA GLU A 131 -8.97 10.42 -27.08
C GLU A 131 -8.12 11.37 -27.93
N THR A 132 -7.31 10.85 -28.86
CA THR A 132 -6.57 11.63 -29.85
C THR A 132 -7.35 11.70 -31.16
N VAL A 133 -8.38 12.56 -31.20
CA VAL A 133 -9.01 13.05 -32.44
C VAL A 133 -9.12 14.55 -32.35
#